data_AF-A0A7U9SMS0-F1
#
_entry.id   AF-A0A7U9SMS0-F1
#
_cell.length_a   1.000
_cell.length_b   1.000
_cell.length_c   1.000
_cell.angle_alpha   90.00
_cell.angle_beta   90.00
_cell.angle_gamma   90.00
#
_symmetry.space_group_name_H-M   'P 1'
#
loop_
_entity.id
_entity.type
_entity.pdbx_description
1 polymer ?
#
loop_
_entity_poly.entity_id
_entity_poly.type
_entity_poly.pdbx_seq_one_letter_code
_entity_poly.pdbx_strand_id
1 'polypeptide(L)'
;MKKLLMLLLIPTILLCGCHANSEKEDVSEYYEELSKAQEISILPANTSTATQTLTESEEISDFILALDMEHWEMKALPKEAELAGTFQLSQEETIKFGESATDGELYSVCEMLCYEDIPYVTLKIAGMKMTFKVSDAAMEYLTNYFR
;
A
#
# COMPACT_ATOMS: atom_id res chain seq x y z
N MET A 1 -21.26 0.06 69.45
CA MET A 1 -19.86 0.21 68.97
C MET A 1 -19.87 0.27 67.47
N LYS A 2 -19.52 1.44 66.93
CA LYS A 2 -19.62 1.82 65.52
C LYS A 2 -18.33 1.40 64.82
N LYS A 3 -18.37 0.35 64.01
CA LYS A 3 -17.22 -0.07 63.19
C LYS A 3 -17.38 0.45 61.77
N LEU A 4 -16.51 1.41 61.50
CA LEU A 4 -16.17 2.05 60.23
C LEU A 4 -15.47 1.05 59.30
N LEU A 5 -15.33 1.46 58.03
CA LEU A 5 -14.47 0.92 56.94
C LEU A 5 -15.12 -0.22 56.12
N MET A 6 -15.11 -0.21 54.78
CA MET A 6 -14.21 0.47 53.86
C MET A 6 -14.90 0.61 52.48
N LEU A 7 -14.91 1.84 51.96
CA LEU A 7 -15.43 2.21 50.65
C LEU A 7 -14.52 1.60 49.56
N LEU A 8 -15.07 0.81 48.65
CA LEU A 8 -14.34 0.22 47.52
C LEU A 8 -14.05 1.33 46.50
N LEU A 9 -12.81 1.82 46.49
CA LEU A 9 -12.31 2.80 45.52
C LEU A 9 -12.07 2.07 44.19
N ILE A 10 -12.93 2.30 43.21
CA ILE A 10 -12.72 1.85 41.82
C ILE A 10 -11.81 2.88 41.16
N PRO A 11 -10.56 2.55 40.78
CA PRO A 11 -9.82 3.43 39.90
C PRO A 11 -10.40 3.25 38.49
N THR A 12 -11.12 4.26 38.01
CA THR A 12 -11.35 4.46 36.58
C THR A 12 -9.99 4.61 35.91
N ILE A 13 -9.52 3.52 35.29
CA ILE A 13 -8.37 3.57 34.39
C ILE A 13 -8.83 4.43 33.22
N LEU A 14 -8.37 5.69 33.26
CA LEU A 14 -8.39 6.58 32.11
C LEU A 14 -7.75 5.85 30.94
N LEU A 15 -8.52 5.64 29.88
CA LEU A 15 -8.01 5.42 28.53
C LEU A 15 -7.33 6.72 28.06
N CYS A 16 -6.18 7.04 28.65
CA CYS A 16 -5.22 7.96 28.08
C CYS A 16 -4.48 7.19 26.98
N GLY A 17 -5.11 7.06 25.82
CA GLY A 17 -4.40 6.82 24.56
C GLY A 17 -3.66 8.09 24.15
N CYS A 18 -2.68 8.50 24.94
CA CYS A 18 -1.68 9.48 24.54
C CYS A 18 -0.39 8.70 24.25
N HIS A 19 -0.35 8.06 23.08
CA HIS A 19 0.91 7.65 22.50
C HIS A 19 1.05 8.35 21.15
N ALA A 20 1.34 9.64 21.20
CA ALA A 20 1.92 10.36 20.07
C ALA A 20 3.42 10.03 20.03
N ASN A 21 3.77 8.76 19.81
CA ASN A 21 5.02 8.47 19.14
C ASN A 21 4.77 8.72 17.66
N SER A 22 5.66 9.45 17.01
CA SER A 22 5.81 9.40 15.57
C SER A 22 6.32 8.00 15.21
N GLU A 23 5.43 7.01 15.23
CA GLU A 23 5.69 5.69 14.68
C GLU A 23 5.87 5.89 13.17
N LYS A 24 6.95 5.34 12.61
CA LYS A 24 7.05 5.22 11.16
C LYS A 24 5.79 4.47 10.73
N GLU A 25 4.99 5.05 9.84
CA GLU A 25 3.87 4.31 9.22
C GLU A 25 4.42 2.98 8.71
N ASP A 26 3.80 1.91 9.16
CA ASP A 26 4.32 0.56 8.98
C ASP A 26 4.08 0.13 7.54
N VAL A 27 5.13 0.24 6.72
CA VAL A 27 5.10 -0.15 5.31
C VAL A 27 4.73 -1.62 5.08
N SER A 28 4.77 -2.45 6.14
CA SER A 28 4.34 -3.86 6.07
C SER A 28 2.85 -4.00 5.76
N GLU A 29 2.00 -3.07 6.21
CA GLU A 29 0.57 -3.09 5.89
C GLU A 29 0.34 -2.95 4.37
N TYR A 30 1.09 -2.06 3.73
CA TYR A 30 1.02 -1.89 2.27
C TYR A 30 1.60 -3.10 1.53
N TYR A 31 2.67 -3.71 2.05
CA TYR A 31 3.22 -4.93 1.47
C TYR A 31 2.18 -6.06 1.44
N GLU A 32 1.46 -6.27 2.54
CA GLU A 32 0.40 -7.27 2.60
C GLU A 32 -0.69 -7.02 1.55
N GLU A 33 -1.10 -5.76 1.37
CA GLU A 33 -2.08 -5.40 0.34
C GLU A 33 -1.56 -5.64 -1.08
N LEU A 34 -0.32 -5.24 -1.40
CA LEU A 34 0.25 -5.45 -2.73
C LEU A 34 0.47 -6.94 -3.03
N SER A 35 0.82 -7.73 -2.02
CA SER A 35 1.08 -9.18 -2.16
C SER A 35 -0.17 -10.00 -2.51
N LYS A 36 -1.37 -9.44 -2.34
CA LYS A 36 -2.65 -10.07 -2.68
C LYS A 36 -3.01 -9.92 -4.16
N ALA A 37 -2.25 -9.13 -4.91
CA ALA A 37 -2.50 -8.91 -6.33
C ALA A 37 -2.50 -10.24 -7.10
N GLN A 38 -3.53 -10.42 -7.92
CA GLN A 38 -3.66 -11.55 -8.85
C GLN A 38 -3.28 -11.14 -10.27
N GLU A 39 -3.33 -9.83 -10.53
CA GLU A 39 -2.91 -9.24 -11.79
C GLU A 39 -2.22 -7.90 -11.53
N ILE A 40 -1.16 -7.61 -12.28
CA ILE A 40 -0.54 -6.29 -12.36
C ILE A 40 -0.56 -5.81 -13.81
N SER A 41 -1.41 -4.83 -14.09
CA SER A 41 -1.48 -4.18 -15.40
C SER A 41 -0.55 -2.96 -15.46
N ILE A 42 0.24 -2.85 -16.54
CA ILE A 42 1.30 -1.84 -16.71
C ILE A 42 0.88 -0.80 -17.74
N LEU A 43 0.63 0.43 -17.27
CA LEU A 43 0.14 1.54 -18.08
C LEU A 43 1.21 2.64 -18.19
N PRO A 44 1.83 2.85 -19.36
CA PRO A 44 2.69 4.00 -19.59
C PRO A 44 1.93 5.32 -19.41
N ALA A 45 2.65 6.38 -19.05
CA ALA A 45 2.06 7.69 -18.90
C ALA A 45 1.29 8.14 -20.15
N ASN A 46 0.19 8.86 -19.93
CA ASN A 46 -0.68 9.39 -20.97
C ASN A 46 -1.40 8.32 -21.82
N THR A 47 -1.43 7.07 -21.36
CA THR A 47 -2.19 5.99 -21.99
C THR A 47 -3.19 5.38 -21.02
N SER A 48 -4.29 4.83 -21.55
CA SER A 48 -5.27 4.05 -20.77
C SER A 48 -5.26 2.58 -21.16
N THR A 49 -4.24 2.15 -21.91
CA THR A 49 -4.12 0.79 -22.42
C THR A 49 -2.88 0.17 -21.82
N ALA A 50 -3.05 -0.97 -21.16
CA ALA A 50 -1.93 -1.72 -20.63
C ALA A 50 -1.04 -2.20 -21.78
N THR A 51 0.27 -2.03 -21.62
CA THR A 51 1.27 -2.55 -22.56
C THR A 51 1.69 -3.97 -22.23
N GLN A 52 1.60 -4.32 -20.95
CA GLN A 52 1.90 -5.63 -20.41
C GLN A 52 1.02 -5.87 -19.19
N THR A 53 0.77 -7.14 -18.90
CA THR A 53 0.08 -7.61 -17.71
C THR A 53 0.85 -8.77 -17.11
N LEU A 54 1.06 -8.74 -15.78
CA LEU A 54 1.64 -9.85 -15.01
C LEU A 54 0.50 -10.61 -14.35
N THR A 55 0.41 -11.92 -14.60
CA THR A 55 -0.63 -12.81 -14.02
C THR A 55 -0.04 -14.04 -13.34
N GLU A 56 1.22 -14.35 -13.61
CA GLU A 56 1.90 -15.49 -13.01
C GLU A 56 2.35 -15.14 -11.60
N SER A 57 2.08 -16.03 -10.63
CA SER A 57 2.36 -15.77 -9.21
C SER A 57 3.84 -15.53 -8.92
N GLU A 58 4.74 -16.20 -9.64
CA GLU A 58 6.19 -16.00 -9.54
C GLU A 58 6.58 -14.61 -10.04
N GLU A 59 6.05 -14.16 -11.19
CA GLU A 59 6.32 -12.82 -11.72
C GLU A 59 5.81 -11.71 -10.80
N ILE A 60 4.60 -11.89 -10.23
CA ILE A 60 4.04 -10.96 -9.25
C ILE A 60 4.89 -10.94 -7.98
N SER A 61 5.30 -12.10 -7.47
CA SER A 61 6.16 -12.20 -6.29
C SER A 61 7.50 -11.49 -6.51
N ASP A 62 8.16 -11.73 -7.65
CA ASP A 62 9.43 -11.10 -8.00
C ASP A 62 9.28 -9.58 -8.14
N PHE A 63 8.17 -9.13 -8.74
CA PHE A 63 7.83 -7.71 -8.82
C PHE A 63 7.73 -7.07 -7.42
N ILE A 64 7.00 -7.69 -6.50
CA ILE A 64 6.82 -7.19 -5.13
C ILE A 64 8.14 -7.20 -4.34
N LEU A 65 8.96 -8.24 -4.49
CA LEU A 65 10.27 -8.33 -3.84
C LEU A 65 11.23 -7.24 -4.35
N ALA A 66 11.20 -6.93 -5.64
CA ALA A 66 12.03 -5.89 -6.24
C ALA A 66 11.70 -4.46 -5.76
N LEU A 67 10.53 -4.25 -5.14
CA LEU A 67 10.15 -2.96 -4.57
C LEU A 67 11.00 -2.58 -3.36
N ASP A 68 11.58 -3.56 -2.65
CA ASP A 68 12.43 -3.33 -1.48
C ASP A 68 11.76 -2.41 -0.44
N MET A 69 10.50 -2.76 -0.09
CA MET A 69 9.61 -1.88 0.68
C MET A 69 10.12 -1.55 2.09
N GLU A 70 11.03 -2.36 2.65
CA GLU A 70 11.66 -2.10 3.95
C GLU A 70 12.44 -0.77 3.97
N HIS A 71 12.89 -0.29 2.81
CA HIS A 71 13.66 0.94 2.66
C HIS A 71 12.82 2.16 2.23
N TRP A 72 11.49 2.02 2.13
CA TRP A 72 10.63 3.12 1.71
C TRP A 72 10.52 4.18 2.81
N GLU A 73 10.61 5.45 2.40
CA GLU A 73 10.41 6.59 3.30
C GLU A 73 9.22 7.43 2.85
N MET A 74 8.20 7.59 3.70
CA MET A 74 7.11 8.50 3.38
C MET A 74 7.61 9.95 3.26
N LYS A 75 7.26 10.60 2.14
CA LYS A 75 7.63 11.99 1.82
C LYS A 75 6.50 12.68 1.05
N ALA A 76 6.52 14.00 1.02
CA ALA A 76 5.72 14.74 0.06
C ALA A 76 6.29 14.56 -1.36
N LEU A 77 5.41 14.50 -2.36
CA LEU A 77 5.81 14.47 -3.76
C LEU A 77 6.45 15.82 -4.17
N PRO A 78 7.62 15.82 -4.84
CA PRO A 78 8.18 17.02 -5.45
C PRO A 78 7.22 17.68 -6.46
N LYS A 79 7.29 19.00 -6.62
CA LYS A 79 6.34 19.74 -7.48
C LYS A 79 6.56 19.46 -8.97
N GLU A 80 7.79 19.15 -9.32
CA GLU A 80 8.28 18.91 -10.68
C GLU A 80 8.17 17.42 -11.07
N ALA A 81 7.44 16.61 -10.30
CA ALA A 81 7.30 15.18 -10.57
C ALA A 81 6.44 14.93 -11.82
N GLU A 82 7.05 14.32 -12.84
CA GLU A 82 6.39 13.90 -14.07
C GLU A 82 6.10 12.41 -14.00
N LEU A 83 4.90 11.99 -14.43
CA LEU A 83 4.49 10.59 -14.36
C LEU A 83 5.19 9.80 -15.47
N ALA A 84 5.88 8.72 -15.12
CA ALA A 84 6.44 7.74 -16.07
C ALA A 84 5.39 6.69 -16.47
N GLY A 85 4.62 6.23 -15.48
CA GLY A 85 3.58 5.24 -15.69
C GLY A 85 2.93 4.78 -14.39
N THR A 86 1.98 3.87 -14.51
CA THR A 86 1.17 3.34 -13.41
C THR A 86 1.11 1.83 -13.48
N PHE A 87 1.31 1.19 -12.33
CA PHE A 87 0.99 -0.22 -12.13
C PHE A 87 -0.39 -0.29 -11.47
N GLN A 88 -1.34 -0.99 -12.08
CA GLN A 88 -2.65 -1.27 -11.52
C GLN A 88 -2.66 -2.69 -10.99
N LEU A 89 -2.75 -2.84 -9.67
CA LEU A 89 -2.79 -4.13 -8.99
C LEU A 89 -4.25 -4.48 -8.74
N SER A 90 -4.66 -5.62 -9.28
CA SER A 90 -6.04 -6.10 -9.24
C SER A 90 -6.14 -7.45 -8.56
N GLN A 91 -7.27 -7.66 -7.88
CA GLN A 91 -7.63 -8.93 -7.26
C GLN A 91 -9.16 -9.08 -7.27
N GLU A 92 -9.63 -10.31 -7.09
CA GLU A 92 -11.04 -10.55 -6.79
C GLU A 92 -11.46 -9.88 -5.47
N GLU A 93 -12.76 -9.57 -5.34
CA GLU A 93 -13.33 -9.20 -4.04
C GLU A 93 -13.14 -10.33 -3.02
N THR A 94 -13.05 -9.99 -1.75
CA THR A 94 -13.11 -11.00 -0.68
C THR A 94 -14.54 -11.50 -0.50
N ILE A 95 -14.73 -12.81 -0.31
CA ILE A 95 -16.04 -13.40 0.01
C ILE A 95 -16.62 -12.73 1.27
N LYS A 96 -17.77 -12.04 1.14
CA LYS A 96 -18.44 -11.36 2.25
C LYS A 96 -19.30 -12.34 3.04
N PHE A 97 -19.70 -11.95 4.26
CA PHE A 97 -20.54 -12.80 5.11
C PHE A 97 -21.87 -13.11 4.43
N GLY A 98 -22.10 -14.40 4.15
CA GLY A 98 -23.30 -14.89 3.47
C GLY A 98 -23.10 -15.21 1.99
N GLU A 99 -21.93 -14.93 1.42
CA GLU A 99 -21.54 -15.32 0.06
C GLU A 99 -20.77 -16.65 0.07
N SER A 100 -20.91 -17.44 -1.00
CA SER A 100 -20.23 -18.74 -1.14
C SER A 100 -19.06 -18.71 -2.13
N ALA A 101 -19.00 -17.70 -2.99
CA ALA A 101 -17.99 -17.51 -4.02
C ALA A 101 -17.97 -16.03 -4.45
N THR A 102 -16.88 -15.61 -5.07
CA THR A 102 -16.72 -14.35 -5.80
C THR A 102 -17.36 -14.45 -7.19
N ASP A 103 -17.50 -13.32 -7.88
CA ASP A 103 -17.93 -13.26 -9.28
C ASP A 103 -16.81 -13.64 -10.27
N GLY A 104 -15.58 -13.80 -9.78
CA GLY A 104 -14.38 -14.05 -10.58
C GLY A 104 -13.89 -12.82 -11.34
N GLU A 105 -14.47 -11.63 -11.09
CA GLU A 105 -14.02 -10.39 -11.70
C GLU A 105 -12.88 -9.78 -10.88
N LEU A 106 -11.87 -9.24 -11.58
CA LEU A 106 -10.74 -8.55 -10.97
C LEU A 106 -11.03 -7.06 -10.84
N TYR A 107 -10.81 -6.52 -9.65
CA TYR A 107 -10.98 -5.12 -9.34
C TYR A 107 -9.63 -4.51 -8.97
N SER A 108 -9.32 -3.34 -9.52
CA SER A 108 -8.11 -2.59 -9.14
C SER A 108 -8.23 -2.14 -7.69
N VAL A 109 -7.38 -2.67 -6.81
CA VAL A 109 -7.35 -2.34 -5.38
C VAL A 109 -6.23 -1.36 -5.03
N CYS A 110 -5.17 -1.32 -5.84
CA CYS A 110 -4.06 -0.40 -5.69
C CYS A 110 -3.59 0.15 -7.04
N GLU A 111 -3.31 1.45 -7.10
CA GLU A 111 -2.52 2.04 -8.17
C GLU A 111 -1.17 2.50 -7.62
N MET A 112 -0.07 2.07 -8.24
CA MET A 112 1.27 2.57 -7.95
C MET A 112 1.76 3.45 -9.10
N LEU A 113 1.84 4.75 -8.83
CA LEU A 113 2.31 5.76 -9.78
C LEU A 113 3.82 5.91 -9.63
N CYS A 114 4.53 5.82 -10.76
CA CYS A 114 5.97 5.95 -10.86
C CYS A 114 6.32 7.26 -11.58
N TYR A 115 7.38 7.93 -11.14
CA TYR A 115 7.76 9.24 -11.69
C TYR A 115 9.09 9.18 -12.45
N GLU A 116 9.23 10.06 -13.45
CA GLU A 116 10.44 10.19 -14.24
C GLU A 116 11.57 10.85 -13.44
N ASP A 117 12.81 10.38 -13.64
CA ASP A 117 14.06 10.96 -13.12
C ASP A 117 14.18 11.15 -11.59
N ILE A 118 13.19 10.72 -10.81
CA ILE A 118 13.18 10.82 -9.35
C ILE A 118 12.79 9.48 -8.71
N PRO A 119 13.43 9.08 -7.59
CA PRO A 119 13.16 7.80 -6.93
C PRO A 119 11.94 7.92 -5.99
N TYR A 120 10.78 8.21 -6.59
CA TYR A 120 9.53 8.37 -5.88
C TYR A 120 8.45 7.48 -6.48
N VAL A 121 7.57 6.99 -5.61
CA VAL A 121 6.34 6.33 -6.00
C VAL A 121 5.17 6.87 -5.19
N THR A 122 3.98 6.78 -5.74
CA THR A 122 2.75 7.07 -5.00
C THR A 122 1.81 5.88 -5.07
N LEU A 123 1.42 5.37 -3.91
CA LEU A 123 0.34 4.40 -3.78
C LEU A 123 -1.00 5.13 -3.66
N LYS A 124 -1.99 4.67 -4.44
CA LYS A 124 -3.40 4.96 -4.22
C LYS A 124 -4.09 3.68 -3.79
N ILE A 125 -4.61 3.66 -2.56
CA ILE A 125 -5.30 2.51 -1.97
C ILE A 125 -6.54 3.05 -1.26
N ALA A 126 -7.72 2.47 -1.52
CA ALA A 126 -8.98 2.84 -0.87
C ALA A 126 -9.27 4.37 -0.85
N GLY A 127 -8.89 5.10 -1.90
CA GLY A 127 -9.05 6.55 -2.00
C GLY A 127 -8.02 7.40 -1.23
N MET A 128 -7.10 6.77 -0.50
CA MET A 128 -5.94 7.41 0.11
C MET A 128 -4.79 7.51 -0.90
N LYS A 129 -3.98 8.57 -0.79
CA LYS A 129 -2.79 8.80 -1.63
C LYS A 129 -1.57 8.97 -0.73
N MET A 130 -0.60 8.07 -0.83
CA MET A 130 0.61 8.05 0.01
C MET A 130 1.83 8.06 -0.90
N THR A 131 2.78 8.95 -0.63
CA THR A 131 3.98 9.10 -1.47
C THR A 131 5.21 8.69 -0.68
N PHE A 132 6.07 7.93 -1.34
CA PHE A 132 7.27 7.39 -0.76
C PHE A 132 8.46 7.74 -1.64
N LYS A 133 9.58 8.04 -1.00
CA LYS A 133 10.89 7.95 -1.61
C LYS A 133 11.33 6.49 -1.52
N VAL A 134 11.81 5.93 -2.62
CA VAL A 134 12.27 4.54 -2.74
C VAL A 134 13.76 4.50 -3.05
N SER A 135 14.35 3.31 -3.15
CA SER A 135 15.74 3.15 -3.60
C SER A 135 15.86 3.42 -5.11
N ASP A 136 17.01 3.91 -5.55
CA ASP A 136 17.27 4.12 -6.98
C ASP A 136 17.19 2.79 -7.76
N ALA A 137 17.57 1.67 -7.13
CA ALA A 137 17.47 0.33 -7.71
C ALA A 137 16.01 -0.09 -7.95
N ALA A 138 15.12 0.13 -6.98
CA ALA A 138 13.69 -0.13 -7.15
C ALA A 138 13.10 0.78 -8.24
N MET A 139 13.50 2.06 -8.29
CA MET A 139 13.04 2.99 -9.32
C MET A 139 13.51 2.58 -10.73
N GLU A 140 14.77 2.16 -10.87
CA GLU A 140 15.32 1.66 -12.14
C GLU A 140 14.58 0.41 -12.61
N TYR A 141 14.32 -0.53 -11.69
CA TYR A 141 13.51 -1.71 -11.97
C TYR A 141 12.11 -1.34 -12.51
N LEU A 142 11.41 -0.45 -11.80
CA LEU A 142 10.05 -0.02 -12.15
C LEU A 142 10.00 0.72 -13.50
N THR A 143 10.93 1.65 -13.74
CA THR A 143 10.92 2.45 -14.98
C THR A 143 11.25 1.64 -16.22
N ASN A 144 11.91 0.49 -16.10
CA ASN A 144 12.19 -0.39 -17.24
C ASN A 144 10.92 -0.98 -17.87
N TYR A 145 9.81 -1.05 -17.15
CA TYR A 145 8.52 -1.49 -17.70
C TYR A 145 7.86 -0.47 -18.64
N PHE A 146 8.30 0.79 -18.62
CA PHE A 146 7.72 1.87 -19.43
C PHE A 146 8.57 2.28 -20.64
N ARG A 147 9.68 1.58 -20.89
CA ARG A 147 10.66 1.88 -21.94
C ARG A 147 10.46 1.06 -23.21
#